data_AF-A0A5B2VNR2-F1
#
_entry.id   AF-A0A5B2VNR2-F1
#
_cell.length_a   1.000
_cell.length_b   1.000
_cell.length_c   1.000
_cell.angle_alpha   90.00
_cell.angle_beta   90.00
_cell.angle_gamma   90.00
#
_symmetry.space_group_name_H-M   'P 1'
#
loop_
_entity.id
_entity.type
_entity.pdbx_description
1 polymer ?
#
loop_
_entity_poly.entity_id
_entity_poly.type
_entity_poly.pdbx_seq_one_letter_code
_entity_poly.pdbx_strand_id
1 'polypeptide(L)'
;MKEQRRLSFPLFNRLCERNTGNKYVSECIHCIRSEDCLYFPGLIMPYDHIFSLYSTRLKIAKDKVTDADFISDFERTVDSMKEIKSNDLGLVSLHTESYTYVVFYEPDNEIILGILRSKNNEGLRDLETLQTEQIAQGLTSSMLKYSKGVFVRDWKRPS
;
A
#
# COMPACT_ATOMS: atom_id res chain seq x y z
N MET A 1 -3.80 -16.76 -20.10
CA MET A 1 -3.97 -15.95 -18.88
C MET A 1 -2.61 -15.36 -18.53
N LYS A 2 -2.44 -14.04 -18.53
CA LYS A 2 -1.19 -13.43 -18.01
C LYS A 2 -1.19 -13.63 -16.49
N GLU A 3 -0.13 -14.20 -15.93
CA GLU A 3 0.04 -14.24 -14.47
C GLU A 3 -0.13 -12.82 -13.91
N GLN A 4 -0.95 -12.67 -12.87
CA GLN A 4 -1.03 -11.41 -12.14
C GLN A 4 0.33 -11.15 -11.49
N ARG A 5 1.12 -10.27 -12.11
CA ARG A 5 2.39 -9.81 -11.53
C ARG A 5 2.07 -9.14 -10.18
N ARG A 6 2.63 -9.68 -9.11
CA ARG A 6 2.57 -9.13 -7.75
C ARG A 6 3.92 -8.53 -7.40
N LEU A 7 3.93 -7.36 -6.76
CA LEU A 7 5.18 -6.78 -6.27
C LEU A 7 5.59 -7.54 -5.02
N SER A 8 6.77 -8.17 -5.05
CA SER A 8 7.30 -8.83 -3.86
C SER A 8 7.83 -7.80 -2.86
N PHE A 9 7.89 -8.13 -1.57
CA PHE A 9 8.41 -7.22 -0.56
C PHE A 9 9.86 -6.74 -0.83
N PRO A 10 10.81 -7.59 -1.28
CA PRO A 10 12.13 -7.12 -1.68
C PRO A 10 12.11 -6.18 -2.89
N LEU A 11 11.20 -6.41 -3.86
CA LEU A 11 11.03 -5.50 -4.99
C LEU A 11 10.40 -4.17 -4.56
N PHE A 12 9.47 -4.19 -3.61
CA PHE A 12 8.89 -2.99 -3.03
C PHE A 12 9.94 -2.15 -2.29
N ASN A 13 10.83 -2.76 -1.52
CA ASN A 13 11.96 -2.04 -0.90
C ASN A 13 12.83 -1.34 -1.96
N ARG A 14 13.15 -2.03 -3.07
CA ARG A 14 13.91 -1.43 -4.19
C ARG A 14 13.16 -0.30 -4.88
N LEU A 15 11.85 -0.44 -5.06
CA LEU A 15 10.99 0.61 -5.60
C LEU A 15 11.06 1.86 -4.71
N CYS A 16 10.94 1.70 -3.38
CA CYS A 16 11.09 2.79 -2.43
C CYS A 16 12.49 3.44 -2.50
N GLU A 17 13.56 2.66 -2.56
CA GLU A 17 14.94 3.18 -2.67
C GLU A 17 15.16 4.07 -3.91
N ARG A 18 14.45 3.82 -5.01
CA ARG A 18 14.52 4.62 -6.23
C ARG A 18 13.64 5.87 -6.20
N ASN A 19 12.72 5.95 -5.24
CA ASN A 19 11.68 6.97 -5.16
C ASN A 19 11.80 7.81 -3.89
N THR A 20 12.99 7.95 -3.30
CA THR A 20 13.22 8.67 -2.02
C THR A 20 12.79 10.14 -2.02
N GLY A 21 12.58 10.74 -3.20
CA GLY A 21 12.02 12.08 -3.33
C GLY A 21 10.52 12.18 -3.04
N ASN A 22 9.79 11.07 -2.99
CA ASN A 22 8.36 11.07 -2.72
C ASN A 22 8.05 11.17 -1.22
N LYS A 23 6.97 11.89 -0.89
CA LYS A 23 6.46 12.01 0.48
C LYS A 23 6.19 10.61 1.06
N TYR A 24 6.62 10.40 2.31
CA TYR A 24 6.52 9.14 3.07
C TYR A 24 7.38 7.95 2.62
N VAL A 25 8.12 8.03 1.51
CA VAL A 25 8.97 6.90 1.08
C VAL A 25 10.04 6.57 2.11
N SER A 26 10.69 7.58 2.70
CA SER A 26 11.67 7.35 3.77
C SER A 26 11.07 6.66 5.00
N GLU A 27 9.81 6.96 5.34
CA GLU A 27 9.08 6.27 6.41
C GLU A 27 8.83 4.80 6.00
N CYS A 28 8.35 4.56 4.78
CA CYS A 28 8.15 3.19 4.28
C CYS A 28 9.45 2.37 4.33
N ILE A 29 10.59 2.95 3.91
CA ILE A 29 11.90 2.29 3.98
C ILE A 29 12.28 1.96 5.43
N HIS A 30 12.03 2.89 6.36
CA HIS A 30 12.27 2.66 7.78
C HIS A 30 11.44 1.47 8.28
N CYS A 31 10.13 1.47 8.03
CA CYS A 31 9.21 0.42 8.44
C CYS A 31 9.60 -0.94 7.84
N ILE A 32 9.89 -0.98 6.53
CA ILE A 32 10.32 -2.20 5.83
C ILE A 32 11.53 -2.84 6.51
N ARG A 33 12.49 -2.03 6.95
CA ARG A 33 13.80 -2.52 7.43
C ARG A 33 13.86 -2.72 8.94
N SER A 34 13.05 -1.99 9.70
CA SER A 34 13.27 -1.84 11.15
C SER A 34 12.07 -2.20 12.00
N GLU A 35 10.89 -2.34 11.42
CA GLU A 35 9.65 -2.55 12.14
C GLU A 35 9.02 -3.91 11.83
N ASP A 36 8.08 -4.29 12.70
CA ASP A 36 7.10 -5.31 12.39
C ASP A 36 6.06 -4.68 11.45
N CYS A 37 5.78 -5.35 10.34
CA CYS A 37 4.83 -4.86 9.37
C CYS A 37 4.12 -5.98 8.62
N LEU A 38 3.01 -5.58 8.04
CA LEU A 38 2.08 -6.39 7.28
C LEU A 38 2.08 -5.86 5.86
N TYR A 39 2.53 -6.69 4.92
CA TYR A 39 2.65 -6.31 3.52
C TYR A 39 1.61 -7.02 2.66
N PHE A 40 0.86 -6.22 1.93
CA PHE A 40 -0.05 -6.71 0.91
C PHE A 40 0.62 -6.48 -0.44
N PRO A 41 1.04 -7.55 -1.13
CA PRO A 41 1.65 -7.44 -2.46
C PRO A 41 0.67 -6.93 -3.53
N GLY A 42 -0.60 -6.75 -3.14
CA GLY A 42 -1.62 -6.05 -3.89
C GLY A 42 -1.83 -6.61 -5.29
N LEU A 43 -2.07 -5.72 -6.24
CA LEU A 43 -2.49 -6.07 -7.59
C LEU A 43 -2.01 -5.04 -8.61
N ILE A 44 -1.79 -5.51 -9.83
CA ILE A 44 -1.57 -4.69 -11.02
C ILE A 44 -2.83 -4.81 -11.87
N MET A 45 -3.40 -3.68 -12.26
CA MET A 45 -4.62 -3.60 -13.07
C MET A 45 -4.49 -2.53 -14.15
N PRO A 46 -5.35 -2.59 -15.18
CA PRO A 46 -5.46 -1.52 -16.16
C PRO A 46 -5.65 -0.16 -15.48
N TYR A 47 -4.90 0.83 -15.96
CA TYR A 47 -4.90 2.21 -15.47
C TYR A 47 -6.32 2.74 -15.25
N ASP A 48 -7.19 2.63 -16.27
CA ASP A 48 -8.54 3.19 -16.26
C ASP A 48 -9.38 2.69 -15.08
N HIS A 49 -9.19 1.43 -14.68
CA HIS A 49 -9.94 0.84 -13.56
C HIS A 49 -9.53 1.46 -12.23
N ILE A 50 -8.22 1.57 -11.98
CA ILE A 50 -7.70 2.15 -10.74
C ILE A 50 -8.01 3.65 -10.73
N PHE A 51 -7.73 4.36 -11.81
CA PHE A 51 -7.97 5.79 -11.89
C PHE A 51 -9.44 6.17 -11.69
N SER A 52 -10.37 5.47 -12.36
CA SER A 52 -11.81 5.71 -12.21
C SER A 52 -12.30 5.46 -10.77
N LEU A 53 -11.87 4.34 -10.17
CA LEU A 53 -12.22 3.98 -8.80
C LEU A 53 -11.71 5.02 -7.80
N TYR A 54 -10.44 5.39 -7.89
CA TYR A 54 -9.81 6.29 -6.93
C TYR A 54 -10.22 7.76 -7.15
N SER A 55 -10.53 8.16 -8.38
CA SER A 55 -11.18 9.45 -8.65
C SER A 55 -12.56 9.54 -8.00
N THR A 56 -13.35 8.46 -8.05
CA THR A 56 -14.65 8.40 -7.38
C THR A 56 -14.50 8.42 -5.86
N ARG A 57 -13.55 7.65 -5.31
CA ARG A 57 -13.26 7.62 -3.87
C ARG A 57 -12.77 8.97 -3.36
N LEU A 58 -11.99 9.72 -4.13
CA LEU A 58 -11.55 11.07 -3.76
C LEU A 58 -12.75 12.01 -3.60
N LYS A 59 -13.73 11.98 -4.51
CA LYS A 59 -14.95 12.79 -4.39
C LYS A 59 -15.69 12.47 -3.08
N ILE A 60 -15.87 11.18 -2.79
CA ILE A 60 -16.52 10.74 -1.54
C ILE A 60 -15.71 11.16 -0.31
N ALA A 61 -14.38 11.07 -0.37
CA ALA A 61 -13.52 11.42 0.74
C ALA A 61 -13.60 12.92 1.06
N LYS A 62 -13.64 13.79 0.04
CA LYS A 62 -13.81 15.24 0.22
C LYS A 62 -15.07 15.62 1.00
N ASP A 63 -16.12 14.81 0.88
CA ASP A 63 -17.39 15.05 1.58
C ASP A 63 -17.42 14.48 3.01
N LYS A 64 -16.56 13.51 3.33
CA LYS A 64 -16.70 12.66 4.53
C LYS A 64 -15.48 12.62 5.45
N VAL A 65 -14.30 12.95 4.95
CA VAL A 65 -13.04 12.86 5.71
C VAL A 65 -12.61 14.27 6.09
N THR A 66 -12.31 14.45 7.38
CA THR A 66 -11.90 15.75 7.94
C THR A 66 -10.37 15.94 7.94
N ASP A 67 -9.60 14.89 7.68
CA ASP A 67 -8.14 14.94 7.59
C ASP A 67 -7.70 15.61 6.28
N ALA A 68 -7.30 16.88 6.37
CA ALA A 68 -6.88 17.67 5.23
C ALA A 68 -5.57 17.18 4.59
N ASP A 69 -4.65 16.61 5.37
CA ASP A 69 -3.40 16.06 4.84
C ASP A 69 -3.68 14.81 4.02
N PHE A 70 -4.56 13.94 4.51
CA PHE A 70 -5.02 12.77 3.77
C PHE A 70 -5.70 13.17 2.45
N ILE A 71 -6.60 14.16 2.48
CA ILE A 71 -7.25 14.65 1.26
C ILE A 71 -6.23 15.23 0.28
N SER A 72 -5.27 16.04 0.75
CA SER A 72 -4.24 16.61 -0.13
C SER A 72 -3.34 15.54 -0.75
N ASP A 73 -2.94 14.53 0.02
CA ASP A 73 -2.16 13.39 -0.48
C ASP A 73 -2.97 12.59 -1.52
N PHE A 74 -4.28 12.45 -1.31
CA PHE A 74 -5.18 11.78 -2.25
C PHE A 74 -5.35 12.57 -3.55
N GLU A 75 -5.58 13.88 -3.48
CA GLU A 75 -5.63 14.74 -4.67
C GLU A 75 -4.35 14.64 -5.50
N ARG A 76 -3.19 14.80 -4.87
CA ARG A 76 -1.89 14.71 -5.55
C ARG A 76 -1.65 13.36 -6.19
N THR A 77 -2.06 12.28 -5.53
CA THR A 77 -1.95 10.93 -6.07
C THR A 77 -2.82 10.79 -7.32
N VAL A 78 -4.10 11.21 -7.27
CA VAL A 78 -5.01 11.14 -8.42
C VAL A 78 -4.54 12.05 -9.56
N ASP A 79 -4.00 13.22 -9.26
CA ASP A 79 -3.44 14.11 -10.29
C ASP A 79 -2.20 13.50 -10.94
N SER A 80 -1.31 12.89 -10.16
CA SER A 80 -0.13 12.19 -10.68
C SER A 80 -0.51 11.00 -11.57
N MET A 81 -1.62 10.32 -11.28
CA MET A 81 -2.14 9.24 -12.13
C MET A 81 -2.55 9.74 -13.53
N LYS A 82 -2.93 11.01 -13.70
CA LYS A 82 -3.36 11.53 -15.02
C LYS A 82 -2.21 11.66 -16.01
N GLU A 83 -0.99 11.80 -15.51
CA GLU A 83 0.22 12.06 -16.29
C GLU A 83 1.00 10.78 -16.65
N ILE A 84 0.47 9.60 -16.27
CA ILE A 84 1.17 8.34 -16.48
C ILE A 84 1.20 7.95 -17.96
N LYS A 85 2.23 7.19 -18.33
CA LYS A 85 2.39 6.64 -19.68
C LYS A 85 2.13 5.13 -19.75
N SER A 86 1.99 4.48 -18.59
CA SER A 86 1.77 3.04 -18.47
C SER A 86 0.30 2.69 -18.70
N ASN A 87 0.05 1.54 -19.33
CA ASN A 87 -1.31 0.98 -19.46
C ASN A 87 -1.81 0.35 -18.15
N ASP A 88 -0.90 0.05 -17.22
CA ASP A 88 -1.17 -0.62 -15.98
C ASP A 88 -0.72 0.25 -14.79
N LEU A 89 -1.47 0.13 -13.70
CA LEU A 89 -1.14 0.71 -12.40
C LEU A 89 -1.01 -0.39 -11.36
N GLY A 90 0.00 -0.26 -10.51
CA GLY A 90 0.21 -1.12 -9.36
C GLY A 90 -0.28 -0.47 -8.08
N LEU A 91 -0.88 -1.30 -7.22
CA LEU A 91 -1.30 -0.94 -5.87
C LEU A 91 -0.69 -1.94 -4.89
N VAL A 92 -0.07 -1.45 -3.82
CA VAL A 92 0.35 -2.27 -2.67
C VAL A 92 0.00 -1.55 -1.37
N SER A 93 -0.06 -2.28 -0.26
CA SER A 93 -0.15 -1.66 1.05
C SER A 93 0.85 -2.21 2.06
N LEU A 94 1.33 -1.30 2.91
CA LEU A 94 2.19 -1.59 4.05
C LEU A 94 1.47 -1.12 5.30
N HIS A 95 1.19 -2.03 6.23
CA HIS A 95 0.58 -1.71 7.52
C HIS A 95 1.62 -1.89 8.62
N THR A 96 1.69 -0.91 9.50
CA THR A 96 2.58 -0.84 10.67
C THR A 96 1.72 -0.73 11.93
N GLU A 97 2.31 -0.58 13.11
CA GLU A 97 1.50 -0.33 14.31
C GLU A 97 0.82 1.05 14.26
N SER A 98 1.46 2.06 13.66
CA SER A 98 0.97 3.44 13.70
C SER A 98 0.18 3.85 12.46
N TYR A 99 0.60 3.37 11.29
CA TYR A 99 0.11 3.82 10.00
C TYR A 99 -0.08 2.70 8.99
N THR A 100 -1.04 2.92 8.09
CA THR A 100 -1.19 2.20 6.84
C THR A 100 -0.74 3.10 5.71
N TYR A 101 0.08 2.57 4.81
CA TYR A 101 0.55 3.22 3.60
C TYR A 101 -0.01 2.47 2.40
N VAL A 102 -0.85 3.11 1.61
CA VAL A 102 -1.31 2.59 0.31
C VAL A 102 -0.48 3.27 -0.78
N VAL A 103 0.32 2.48 -1.49
CA VAL A 103 1.29 2.97 -2.47
C VAL A 103 0.80 2.67 -3.88
N PHE A 104 0.74 3.72 -4.70
CA PHE A 104 0.42 3.67 -6.12
C PHE A 104 1.69 3.82 -6.93
N TYR A 105 1.90 2.95 -7.91
CA TYR A 105 3.12 2.97 -8.71
C TYR A 105 2.87 2.56 -10.16
N GLU A 106 3.73 3.02 -11.06
CA GLU A 106 3.81 2.53 -12.44
C GLU A 106 4.74 1.31 -12.49
N PRO A 107 4.23 0.11 -12.84
CA PRO A 107 5.04 -1.11 -12.80
C PRO A 107 6.21 -1.11 -13.79
N ASP A 108 6.01 -0.58 -14.99
CA ASP A 108 7.02 -0.62 -16.05
C ASP A 108 8.11 0.44 -15.86
N ASN A 109 7.74 1.60 -15.31
CA ASN A 109 8.66 2.72 -15.07
C ASN A 109 9.28 2.69 -13.66
N GLU A 110 8.78 1.85 -12.75
CA GLU A 110 9.22 1.75 -11.36
C GLU A 110 9.17 3.10 -10.62
N ILE A 111 8.12 3.88 -10.86
CA ILE A 111 7.86 5.19 -10.26
C ILE A 111 6.71 5.09 -9.27
N ILE A 112 6.88 5.62 -8.07
CA ILE A 112 5.78 5.83 -7.11
C ILE A 112 5.05 7.12 -7.48
N LEU A 113 3.75 7.01 -7.72
CA LEU A 113 2.86 8.10 -8.10
C LEU A 113 2.28 8.83 -6.89
N GLY A 114 2.14 8.11 -5.78
CA GLY A 114 1.68 8.69 -4.53
C GLY A 114 1.47 7.64 -3.46
N ILE A 115 1.41 8.12 -2.22
CA ILE A 115 1.25 7.30 -1.02
C ILE A 115 0.14 7.93 -0.18
N LEU A 116 -0.93 7.18 0.05
CA LEU A 116 -1.95 7.56 1.03
C LEU A 116 -1.56 6.99 2.38
N ARG A 117 -1.32 7.86 3.35
CA ARG A 117 -1.01 7.48 4.72
C ARG A 117 -2.24 7.71 5.59
N SER A 118 -2.71 6.66 6.25
CA SER A 118 -3.79 6.75 7.24
C SER A 118 -3.31 6.21 8.58
N LYS A 119 -3.73 6.83 9.68
CA LYS A 119 -3.45 6.32 11.02
C LYS A 119 -4.21 5.01 11.25
N ASN A 120 -3.56 4.05 11.89
CA ASN A 120 -4.23 2.82 12.28
C ASN A 120 -5.04 3.04 13.56
N ASN A 121 -6.26 2.53 13.57
CA ASN A 121 -7.12 2.51 14.76
C ASN A 121 -6.94 1.22 15.57
N GLU A 122 -6.28 0.23 14.96
CA GLU A 122 -6.14 -1.14 15.43
C GLU A 122 -4.67 -1.56 15.33
N GLY A 123 -4.21 -2.43 16.22
CA GLY A 123 -2.83 -2.93 16.19
C GLY A 123 -2.62 -3.97 15.07
N LEU A 124 -1.36 -4.32 14.79
CA LEU A 124 -1.06 -5.30 13.73
C LEU A 124 -1.72 -6.68 13.95
N ARG A 125 -1.93 -7.08 15.21
CA ARG A 125 -2.59 -8.34 15.55
C ARG A 125 -4.09 -8.34 15.24
N ASP A 126 -4.75 -7.21 15.47
CA ASP A 126 -6.17 -7.06 15.18
C ASP A 126 -6.38 -7.10 13.66
N LEU A 127 -5.52 -6.41 12.91
CA LEU A 127 -5.48 -6.47 11.44
C LEU A 127 -5.23 -7.89 10.91
N GLU A 128 -4.34 -8.66 11.53
CA GLU A 128 -4.10 -10.05 11.18
C GLU A 128 -5.34 -10.94 11.41
N THR A 129 -6.03 -10.73 12.52
CA THR A 129 -7.24 -11.47 12.87
C THR A 129 -8.35 -11.16 11.88
N LEU A 130 -8.65 -9.88 11.67
CA LEU A 130 -9.64 -9.40 10.71
C LEU A 130 -9.38 -9.95 9.31
N GLN A 131 -8.11 -9.97 8.89
CA GLN A 131 -7.79 -10.50 7.58
C GLN A 131 -7.94 -12.01 7.49
N THR A 132 -7.59 -12.75 8.54
CA THR A 132 -7.80 -14.20 8.56
C THR A 132 -9.28 -14.52 8.35
N GLU A 133 -10.17 -13.74 8.97
CA GLU A 133 -11.62 -13.83 8.75
C GLU A 133 -12.01 -13.46 7.32
N GLN A 134 -11.47 -12.38 6.75
CA GLN A 134 -11.76 -11.98 5.37
C GLN A 134 -11.28 -13.00 4.34
N ILE A 135 -10.13 -13.65 4.57
CA ILE A 135 -9.62 -14.75 3.72
C ILE A 135 -10.57 -15.95 3.82
N ALA A 136 -10.99 -16.32 5.04
CA ALA A 136 -11.96 -17.40 5.25
C ALA A 136 -13.30 -17.14 4.54
N GLN A 137 -13.69 -15.87 4.42
CA GLN A 137 -14.88 -15.43 3.68
C GLN A 137 -14.64 -15.27 2.16
N GLY A 138 -13.41 -15.48 1.67
CA GLY A 138 -13.06 -15.36 0.25
C GLY A 138 -12.97 -13.91 -0.26
N LEU A 139 -12.84 -12.93 0.64
CA LEU A 139 -12.86 -11.50 0.30
C LEU A 139 -11.46 -10.93 -0.04
N THR A 140 -10.38 -11.60 0.36
CA THR A 140 -9.00 -11.16 0.11
C THR A 140 -8.04 -12.35 -0.03
N SER A 141 -6.87 -12.13 -0.67
CA SER A 141 -6.06 -13.23 -1.23
C SER A 141 -4.72 -13.52 -0.55
N SER A 142 -4.16 -12.63 0.29
CA SER A 142 -3.04 -12.93 1.22
C SER A 142 -2.37 -11.64 1.72
N MET A 143 -1.90 -11.66 2.97
CA MET A 143 -0.94 -10.71 3.52
C MET A 143 0.30 -11.45 3.98
N LEU A 144 1.45 -10.78 3.88
CA LEU A 144 2.75 -11.31 4.26
C LEU A 144 3.26 -10.55 5.49
N LYS A 145 3.75 -11.30 6.48
CA LYS A 145 4.23 -10.74 7.75
C LYS A 145 5.74 -10.60 7.70
N TYR A 146 6.25 -9.45 8.12
CA TYR A 146 7.67 -9.16 8.18
C TYR A 146 8.03 -8.58 9.53
N SER A 147 9.15 -9.03 10.09
CA SER A 147 9.77 -8.44 11.28
C SER A 147 11.16 -7.98 10.90
N LYS A 148 11.39 -6.66 10.94
CA LYS A 148 12.71 -6.04 10.67
C LYS A 148 13.28 -6.48 9.32
N GLY A 149 12.44 -6.45 8.29
CA GLY A 149 12.79 -6.85 6.92
C GLY A 149 12.83 -8.36 6.65
N VAL A 150 12.61 -9.20 7.67
CA VAL A 150 12.64 -10.66 7.52
C VAL A 150 11.23 -11.22 7.51
N PHE A 151 10.91 -12.05 6.53
CA PHE A 151 9.62 -12.74 6.47
C PHE A 151 9.43 -13.64 7.69
N VAL A 152 8.27 -13.53 8.35
CA VAL A 152 7.92 -14.36 9.51
C VAL A 152 6.60 -15.09 9.26
N ARG A 153 6.53 -16.35 9.70
CA ARG A 153 5.28 -17.12 9.65
C ARG A 153 4.34 -16.78 10.79
N ASP A 154 4.89 -16.50 11.97
CA ASP A 154 4.16 -16.17 13.19
C ASP A 154 4.95 -15.11 13.96
N TRP A 155 4.25 -14.16 14.59
CA TRP A 155 4.89 -13.20 15.49
C TRP A 155 5.43 -13.93 16.71
N LYS A 156 6.69 -13.68 17.07
CA LYS A 156 7.20 -14.17 18.35
C LYS A 156 6.38 -13.54 19.46
N ARG A 157 5.72 -14.38 20.27
CA ARG A 157 5.02 -13.88 21.47
C ARG A 157 6.06 -13.21 22.36
N PRO A 158 5.80 -12.00 22.89
CA PRO A 158 6.62 -11.50 23.99
C PRO A 158 6.51 -12.52 25.12
N SER A 159 7.67 -13.05 25.51
CA SER A 159 7.86 -13.91 26.67
C SER A 159 7.67 -13.13 27.96
#